data_AF-A0A2D5QE43-F1
#
_entry.id   AF-A0A2D5QE43-F1
#
_cell.length_a   1.000
_cell.length_b   1.000
_cell.length_c   1.000
_cell.angle_alpha   90.00
_cell.angle_beta   90.00
_cell.angle_gamma   90.00
#
_symmetry.space_group_name_H-M   'P 1'
#
loop_
_entity.id
_entity.type
_entity.pdbx_description
1 polymer ?
#
loop_
_entity_poly.entity_id
_entity_poly.type
_entity_poly.pdbx_seq_one_letter_code
_entity_poly.pdbx_strand_id
1 'polypeptide(L)' 'MIQINNFIKYLILFLVTATATKVIPTCGVLKEHAIYVGLISASTFALIDICSPNVIVEKEKH' A
#
# COMPACT_ATOMS: atom_id res chain seq x y z
N MET A 1 12.71 -10.18 8.05
CA MET A 1 12.23 -11.37 7.34
C MET A 1 10.87 -11.02 6.75
N ILE A 2 10.77 -10.85 5.43
CA ILE A 2 9.51 -10.44 4.78
C ILE A 2 8.57 -11.65 4.81
N GLN A 3 7.52 -11.59 5.62
CA GLN A 3 6.44 -12.58 5.61
C GLN A 3 5.75 -12.53 4.23
N ILE A 4 5.80 -13.62 3.46
CA ILE A 4 5.19 -13.71 2.11
C ILE A 4 3.70 -13.32 2.13
N ASN A 5 3.00 -13.55 3.24
CA ASN A 5 1.60 -13.19 3.40
C ASN A 5 1.37 -11.66 3.37
N ASN A 6 2.36 -10.86 3.77
CA ASN A 6 2.28 -9.40 3.72
C ASN A 6 2.63 -8.87 2.31
N PHE A 7 3.41 -9.62 1.53
CA PHE A 7 3.78 -9.24 0.16
C PHE A 7 2.57 -9.12 -0.76
N ILE A 8 1.59 -10.03 -0.64
CA ILE A 8 0.35 -9.99 -1.41
C ILE A 8 -0.44 -8.70 -1.15
N LYS A 9 -0.50 -8.25 0.11
CA LYS A 9 -1.19 -6.99 0.47
C LYS A 9 -0.55 -5.79 -0.25
N TYR A 10 0.78 -5.75 -0.29
CA TYR A 10 1.53 -4.69 -0.95
C TYR A 10 1.37 -4.70 -2.47
N LEU A 11 1.33 -5.90 -3.05
CA LEU A 11 1.12 -6.08 -4.49
C LEU A 11 -0.30 -5.66 -4.91
N ILE A 12 -1.32 -6.01 -4.13
CA ILE A 12 -2.69 -5.54 -4.34
C ILE A 12 -2.76 -4.01 -4.28
N LEU A 13 -2.13 -3.41 -3.26
CA LEU A 13 -2.12 -1.96 -3.12
C LEU A 13 -1.43 -1.26 -4.30
N PHE A 14 -0.30 -1.80 -4.76
CA PHE A 14 0.40 -1.33 -5.96
C PHE A 14 -0.51 -1.36 -7.19
N LEU A 15 -1.15 -2.50 -7.48
CA LEU A 15 -2.03 -2.66 -8.64
C LEU A 15 -3.23 -1.71 -8.57
N VAL A 16 -3.90 -1.61 -7.43
CA VAL A 16 -5.07 -0.75 -7.26
C VAL A 16 -4.70 0.72 -7.45
N THR A 17 -3.61 1.17 -6.83
CA THR A 17 -3.21 2.58 -6.92
C THR A 17 -2.65 2.95 -8.30
N ALA A 18 -1.88 2.06 -8.94
CA ALA A 18 -1.40 2.28 -10.31
C ALA A 18 -2.55 2.30 -11.33
N THR A 19 -3.51 1.38 -11.21
CA THR A 19 -4.68 1.34 -12.11
C THR A 19 -5.60 2.53 -11.88
N ALA A 20 -5.89 2.89 -10.62
CA ALA A 20 -6.67 4.08 -10.30
C ALA A 20 -6.04 5.36 -10.88
N THR A 21 -4.73 5.54 -10.71
CA THR A 21 -3.99 6.69 -11.24
C THR A 21 -4.01 6.74 -12.77
N LYS A 22 -4.05 5.57 -13.44
CA LYS A 22 -4.13 5.48 -14.90
C LYS A 22 -5.53 5.76 -15.46
N VAL A 23 -6.57 5.41 -14.70
CA VAL A 23 -7.98 5.57 -15.09
C VAL A 23 -8.45 7.01 -14.89
N ILE A 24 -7.99 7.71 -13.85
CA ILE A 24 -8.40 9.09 -13.56
C ILE A 24 -7.84 10.05 -14.64
N PRO A 25 -8.69 10.67 -15.47
CA PRO A 25 -8.24 11.46 -16.63
C PRO A 25 -7.81 12.88 -16.28
N THR A 26 -8.08 13.34 -15.06
CA THR A 26 -7.86 14.73 -14.62
C THR A 26 -6.41 15.04 -14.25
N CYS A 27 -5.56 14.02 -14.13
CA CYS A 27 -4.18 14.16 -13.67
C CYS A 27 -3.20 13.79 -14.80
N GLY A 28 -3.16 14.60 -15.87
CA GLY A 28 -2.40 14.29 -17.09
C GLY A 28 -0.93 13.89 -16.85
N VAL A 29 -0.21 14.63 -16.01
CA VAL A 29 1.20 14.35 -15.64
C VAL A 29 1.33 13.11 -14.76
N LEU A 30 0.33 12.87 -13.91
CA LEU A 30 0.34 11.76 -12.95
C LEU A 30 0.05 10.42 -13.62
N LYS A 31 -0.68 10.45 -14.74
CA LYS A 31 -0.98 9.27 -15.56
C LYS A 31 0.28 8.66 -16.19
N GLU A 32 1.21 9.51 -16.63
CA GLU A 32 2.50 9.07 -17.20
C GLU A 32 3.38 8.41 -16.14
N HIS A 33 3.27 8.88 -14.89
CA HIS A 33 3.98 8.36 -13.74
C HIS A 33 3.15 7.43 -12.85
N ALA A 34 2.06 6.85 -13.35
CA ALA A 34 1.15 6.02 -12.57
C ALA A 34 1.85 4.82 -11.89
N ILE A 35 2.89 4.27 -12.52
CA ILE A 35 3.73 3.20 -11.96
C ILE A 35 4.53 3.70 -10.75
N TYR A 36 5.12 4.90 -10.83
CA TYR A 36 5.86 5.50 -9.71
C TYR A 36 4.94 5.80 -8.52
N VAL A 37 3.74 6.31 -8.79
CA VAL A 37 2.73 6.56 -7.75
C VAL A 37 2.33 5.25 -7.07
N GLY A 38 2.13 4.18 -7.84
CA GLY A 38 1.87 2.85 -7.28
C GLY A 38 3.02 2.36 -6.40
N LEU A 39 4.27 2.57 -6.82
CA LEU A 39 5.46 2.15 -6.06
C LEU A 39 5.61 2.94 -4.75
N ILE A 40 5.34 4.25 -4.78
CA ILE A 40 5.36 5.12 -3.61
C ILE A 40 4.27 4.70 -2.61
N SER A 41 3.07 4.35 -3.09
CA SER A 41 1.98 3.91 -2.21
C SER A 41 2.32 2.59 -1.51
N ALA A 42 2.83 1.60 -2.27
CA ALA A 42 3.18 0.28 -1.75
C ALA A 42 4.33 0.33 -0.75
N SER A 43 5.37 1.13 -1.03
CA SER A 43 6.49 1.33 -0.11
C SER A 43 6.07 2.07 1.16
N THR A 44 5.26 3.13 1.05
CA THR A 44 4.73 3.86 2.22
C THR A 44 3.87 2.94 3.10
N PHE A 45 3.01 2.13 2.51
CA PHE A 45 2.18 1.18 3.26
C PHE A 45 3.02 0.09 3.92
N ALA A 46 4.06 -0.43 3.25
CA ALA A 46 4.98 -1.37 3.86
C ALA A 46 5.74 -0.75 5.05
N LEU A 47 6.13 0.53 4.97
CA LEU A 47 6.73 1.26 6.08
C LEU A 47 5.76 1.42 7.25
N ILE A 48 4.50 1.73 6.99
CA ILE A 48 3.47 1.85 8.03
C ILE A 48 3.24 0.50 8.72
N ASP A 49 3.13 -0.59 7.95
CA ASP A 49 2.93 -1.94 8.50
C ASP A 49 4.09 -2.39 9.40
N ILE A 50 5.33 -1.97 9.07
CA ILE A 50 6.53 -2.28 9.85
C ILE A 50 6.67 -1.37 11.08
N CYS A 51 6.48 -0.06 10.92
CA CYS A 51 6.76 0.92 11.97
C CYS A 51 5.59 1.17 12.94
N SER A 52 4.36 0.91 12.50
CA SER A 52 3.15 1.04 13.31
C SER A 52 2.33 -0.25 13.26
N PRO A 53 2.88 -1.35 13.82
CA PRO A 53 2.14 -2.59 13.89
C PRO A 53 0.87 -2.37 14.71
N ASN A 54 -0.26 -2.85 14.21
CA ASN A 54 -1.53 -2.78 14.93
C ASN A 54 -1.46 -3.70 16.16
N VAL A 55 -1.09 -3.13 17.32
CA VAL A 55 -1.05 -3.86 18.60
C VAL A 55 -2.46 -3.91 19.16
N ILE A 56 -3.17 -5.00 18.85
CA ILE A 56 -4.44 -5.31 19.48
C ILE A 56 -4.12 -5.79 20.90
N VAL A 57 -4.25 -4.90 21.88
CA VAL A 57 -4.21 -5.28 23.30
C VAL A 57 -5.56 -5.94 23.61
N GLU A 58 -5.61 -7.27 23.56
CA GLU A 58 -6.74 -7.98 24.17
C GLU A 58 -6.73 -7.64 25.66
N LYS A 59 -7.74 -6.87 26.12
CA LYS A 59 -7.98 -6.76 27.55
C LYS A 59 -8.33 -8.15 28.04
N GLU A 60 -7.47 -8.72 28.88
CA GLU A 60 -7.79 -9.93 29.63
C GLU A 60 -9.21 -9.80 30.18
N LYS A 61 -10.07 -10.73 29.76
CA LYS A 61 -11.40 -10.89 30.35
C LYS A 61 -11.19 -11.33 31.79
N HIS A 62 -11.33 -10.38 32.72
CA HIS A 62 -11.52 -10.70 34.13
C HIS A 62 -12.96 -11.19 34.37
#